data_AF-A0A132NLM5-F1
#
_entry.id   AF-A0A132NLM5-F1
#
_cell.length_a   1.000
_cell.length_b   1.000
_cell.length_c   1.000
_cell.angle_alpha   90.00
_cell.angle_beta   90.00
_cell.angle_gamma   90.00
#
_symmetry.space_group_name_H-M   'P 1'
#
loop_
_entity.id
_entity.type
_entity.pdbx_description
1 polymer ?
#
loop_
_entity_poly.entity_id
_entity_poly.type
_entity_poly.pdbx_seq_one_letter_code
_entity_poly.pdbx_strand_id
1 'polypeptide(L)'
;LSGLGTILGAVNFITTIICMRAPGMTMFRMPIFTWNVLLTSILVLMAFPPLAAALLALEVDRKFGAHIFDAANGGPILWQHLFWFFGHPEVYILALPFFG
;
A
#
# COMPACT_ATOMS: atom_id res chain seq x y z
N LEU A 1 6.30 -4.72 11.32
CA LEU A 1 6.53 -5.95 10.52
C LEU A 1 5.35 -6.30 9.62
N SER A 2 4.08 -6.21 10.07
CA SER A 2 2.89 -6.55 9.26
C SER A 2 2.85 -5.90 7.87
N GLY A 3 3.17 -4.60 7.76
CA GLY A 3 3.09 -3.88 6.47
C GLY A 3 4.02 -4.42 5.38
N LEU A 4 5.18 -4.97 5.74
CA LEU A 4 6.10 -5.59 4.77
C LEU A 4 5.50 -6.89 4.22
N GLY A 5 4.80 -7.67 5.05
CA GLY A 5 4.07 -8.85 4.61
C GLY A 5 2.97 -8.50 3.59
N THR A 6 2.25 -7.40 3.82
CA THR A 6 1.22 -6.91 2.87
C THR A 6 1.83 -6.54 1.51
N ILE A 7 2.97 -5.84 1.50
CA ILE A 7 3.67 -5.48 0.25
C ILE A 7 4.10 -6.74 -0.52
N LEU A 8 4.72 -7.71 0.17
CA LEU A 8 5.15 -8.97 -0.46
C LEU A 8 3.95 -9.77 -0.98
N GLY A 9 2.83 -9.78 -0.25
CA GLY A 9 1.58 -10.38 -0.70
C GLY A 9 1.07 -9.76 -2.00
N ALA A 10 1.10 -8.42 -2.11
CA ALA A 10 0.68 -7.72 -3.32
C ALA A 10 1.55 -8.07 -4.55
N VAL A 11 2.88 -8.12 -4.39
CA VAL A 11 3.79 -8.56 -5.46
C VAL A 11 3.44 -9.98 -5.92
N ASN A 12 3.19 -10.89 -4.96
CA ASN A 12 2.84 -12.26 -5.26
C ASN A 12 1.51 -12.36 -6.03
N PHE A 13 0.47 -11.64 -5.60
CA PHE A 13 -0.82 -11.65 -6.29
C PHE A 13 -0.74 -11.07 -7.71
N ILE A 14 -0.05 -9.94 -7.90
CA ILE A 14 0.16 -9.36 -9.23
C ILE A 14 0.88 -10.36 -10.14
N THR A 15 1.96 -10.97 -9.66
CA THR A 15 2.73 -11.97 -10.43
C THR A 15 1.87 -13.16 -10.80
N THR A 16 1.10 -13.68 -9.84
CA THR A 16 0.19 -14.82 -10.05
C THR A 16 -0.86 -14.47 -11.09
N ILE A 17 -1.54 -13.32 -10.94
CA ILE A 17 -2.62 -12.90 -11.82
C ILE A 17 -2.11 -12.60 -13.22
N ILE A 18 -0.90 -12.05 -13.38
CA ILE A 18 -0.36 -11.68 -14.71
C ILE A 18 0.27 -12.87 -15.42
N CYS A 19 1.08 -13.67 -14.72
CA CYS A 19 1.97 -14.65 -15.34
C CYS A 19 1.48 -16.11 -15.23
N MET A 20 0.53 -16.41 -14.34
CA MET A 20 0.12 -17.79 -14.02
C MET A 20 -1.35 -18.09 -14.34
N ARG A 21 -1.96 -17.37 -15.29
CA ARG A 21 -3.34 -17.65 -15.74
C ARG A 21 -3.42 -18.92 -16.57
N ALA A 22 -4.59 -19.55 -16.55
CA ALA A 22 -4.89 -20.69 -17.41
C ALA A 22 -4.80 -20.31 -18.91
N PRO A 23 -4.39 -21.23 -19.79
CA PRO A 23 -4.37 -21.00 -21.24
C PRO A 23 -5.75 -20.57 -21.78
N GLY A 24 -5.77 -19.56 -22.65
CA GLY A 24 -7.02 -19.03 -23.24
C GLY A 24 -7.80 -18.05 -22.35
N MET A 25 -7.38 -17.83 -21.10
CA MET A 25 -7.93 -16.80 -20.21
C MET A 25 -7.27 -15.44 -20.47
N THR A 26 -7.94 -14.61 -21.26
CA THR A 26 -7.53 -13.22 -21.47
C THR A 26 -7.90 -12.35 -20.26
N MET A 27 -7.28 -11.16 -20.13
CA MET A 27 -7.53 -10.23 -19.01
C MET A 27 -9.03 -9.93 -18.81
N PHE A 28 -9.74 -9.64 -19.90
CA PHE A 28 -11.16 -9.30 -19.86
C PHE A 28 -12.10 -10.50 -19.66
N ARG A 29 -11.56 -11.72 -19.50
CA ARG A 29 -12.32 -12.93 -19.17
C ARG A 29 -12.13 -13.38 -17.72
N MET A 30 -11.33 -12.66 -16.93
CA MET A 30 -11.16 -12.96 -15.51
C MET A 30 -12.40 -12.58 -14.71
N PRO A 31 -12.73 -13.32 -13.62
CA PRO A 31 -13.77 -12.92 -12.68
C PRO A 31 -13.52 -11.52 -12.10
N ILE A 32 -14.60 -10.80 -11.75
CA ILE A 32 -14.51 -9.46 -11.18
C ILE A 32 -13.76 -9.44 -9.84
N PHE A 33 -13.94 -10.49 -9.02
CA PHE A 33 -13.11 -10.72 -7.83
C PHE A 33 -11.60 -10.64 -8.13
N THR A 34 -11.12 -11.35 -9.16
CA THR A 34 -9.70 -11.37 -9.53
C THR A 34 -9.22 -10.00 -10.00
N TRP A 35 -10.06 -9.25 -10.72
CA TRP A 35 -9.78 -7.86 -11.08
C TRP A 35 -9.67 -6.95 -9.86
N ASN A 36 -10.56 -7.11 -8.89
CA ASN A 36 -10.52 -6.33 -7.65
C ASN A 36 -9.28 -6.68 -6.82
N VAL A 37 -8.86 -7.95 -6.76
CA VAL A 37 -7.59 -8.35 -6.12
C VAL A 37 -6.39 -7.74 -6.84
N LEU A 38 -6.40 -7.67 -8.16
CA LEU A 38 -5.34 -7.02 -8.94
C LEU A 38 -5.24 -5.51 -8.61
N LEU A 39 -6.36 -4.79 -8.64
CA LEU A 39 -6.40 -3.36 -8.31
C LEU A 39 -6.00 -3.11 -6.85
N THR A 40 -6.49 -3.93 -5.93
CA THR A 40 -6.11 -3.90 -4.51
C THR A 40 -4.60 -4.06 -4.35
N SER A 41 -4.00 -5.02 -5.05
CA SER A 41 -2.55 -5.26 -4.97
C SER A 41 -1.74 -4.09 -5.53
N ILE A 42 -2.20 -3.44 -6.60
CA ILE A 42 -1.56 -2.23 -7.14
C ILE A 42 -1.62 -1.09 -6.13
N LEU A 43 -2.78 -0.87 -5.50
CA LEU A 43 -2.93 0.15 -4.45
C LEU A 43 -2.02 -0.12 -3.26
N VAL A 44 -1.89 -1.38 -2.82
CA VAL A 44 -0.96 -1.76 -1.74
C VAL A 44 0.47 -1.35 -2.07
N LEU A 45 0.96 -1.63 -3.28
CA LEU A 45 2.33 -1.27 -3.68
C LEU A 45 2.57 0.24 -3.73
N MET A 46 1.54 1.04 -3.99
CA MET A 46 1.66 2.51 -3.99
C MET A 46 1.52 3.11 -2.58
N ALA A 47 0.64 2.56 -1.74
CA ALA A 47 0.26 3.18 -0.47
C ALA A 47 1.13 2.75 0.72
N PHE A 48 1.57 1.49 0.77
CA PHE A 48 2.29 0.96 1.93
C PHE A 48 3.74 1.43 2.05
N PRO A 49 4.52 1.63 0.96
CA PRO A 49 5.89 2.14 1.09
C PRO A 49 5.99 3.55 1.69
N PRO A 50 5.14 4.53 1.31
CA PRO A 50 5.09 5.83 1.99
C PRO A 50 4.81 5.72 3.49
N LEU A 51 3.90 4.85 3.92
CA LEU A 51 3.65 4.59 5.34
C LEU A 51 4.89 4.01 6.04
N ALA A 52 5.55 3.03 5.42
CA ALA A 52 6.76 2.42 5.98
C ALA A 52 7.87 3.47 6.15
N ALA A 53 8.06 4.34 5.16
CA ALA A 53 9.02 5.44 5.22
C ALA A 53 8.65 6.44 6.34
N ALA A 54 7.38 6.83 6.44
CA ALA A 54 6.90 7.74 7.49
C ALA A 54 7.12 7.16 8.89
N LEU A 55 6.80 5.88 9.10
CA LEU A 55 7.00 5.21 10.39
C LEU A 55 8.48 5.05 10.75
N LEU A 56 9.35 4.77 9.76
CA LEU A 56 10.79 4.74 9.99
C LEU A 56 11.32 6.13 10.35
N ALA A 57 10.93 7.18 9.63
CA ALA A 57 11.28 8.54 9.97
C ALA A 57 10.82 8.92 11.39
N LEU A 58 9.62 8.48 11.80
CA LEU A 58 9.08 8.75 13.13
C LEU A 58 9.88 8.02 14.21
N GLU A 59 10.25 6.77 13.98
CA GLU A 59 11.12 6.04 14.90
C GLU A 59 12.48 6.73 15.02
N VAL A 60 13.01 7.24 13.90
CA VAL A 60 14.28 7.97 13.90
C VAL A 60 14.19 9.26 14.71
N ASP A 61 13.12 10.04 14.56
CA ASP A 61 12.87 11.22 15.39
C ASP A 61 12.81 10.87 16.87
N ARG A 62 12.12 9.79 17.23
CA ARG A 62 11.91 9.40 18.64
C ARG A 62 13.16 8.82 19.30
N LYS A 63 14.03 8.12 18.56
CA LYS A 63 15.18 7.39 19.11
C LYS A 63 16.50 8.08 18.91
N PHE A 64 16.65 8.80 17.80
CA PHE A 64 17.92 9.39 17.38
C PHE A 64 17.86 10.92 17.26
N GLY A 65 16.67 11.53 17.42
CA GLY A 65 16.54 12.99 17.45
C GLY A 65 16.79 13.64 16.09
N ALA A 66 16.23 13.09 15.00
CA ALA A 66 16.43 13.64 13.65
C ALA A 66 15.58 14.88 13.32
N HIS A 67 14.62 15.26 14.17
CA HIS A 67 13.79 16.47 14.03
C HIS A 67 13.04 16.59 12.68
N ILE A 68 12.69 15.47 12.04
CA ILE A 68 11.98 15.42 10.75
C ILE A 68 10.55 15.96 10.89
N PHE A 69 9.86 15.58 11.97
CA PHE A 69 8.47 15.93 12.25
C PHE A 69 8.30 17.05 13.28
N ASP A 70 9.35 17.81 13.56
CA ASP A 70 9.28 18.98 14.43
C ASP A 70 8.37 20.08 13.89
N ALA A 71 7.64 20.76 14.79
CA ALA A 71 6.71 21.84 14.43
C ALA A 71 7.40 22.99 13.67
N ALA A 72 8.64 23.32 14.05
CA ALA A 72 9.42 24.37 13.42
C ALA A 72 9.77 24.07 11.95
N ASN A 73 9.78 22.78 11.56
CA ASN A 73 10.12 22.34 10.20
C ASN A 73 8.88 22.06 9.33
N GLY A 74 7.67 22.38 9.83
CA GLY A 74 6.43 21.96 9.17
C GLY A 74 6.13 20.47 9.33
N GLY A 75 6.78 19.80 10.28
CA GLY A 75 6.64 18.37 10.52
C GLY A 75 5.21 17.85 10.72
N PRO A 76 4.32 18.55 11.46
CA PRO A 76 2.94 18.12 11.64
C PRO A 76 2.16 17.99 10.33
N ILE A 77 2.35 18.92 9.37
CA ILE A 77 1.66 18.85 8.08
C ILE A 77 2.30 17.80 7.16
N LEU A 78 3.62 17.64 7.22
CA LEU A 78 4.33 16.56 6.52
C LEU A 78 3.83 15.17 6.96
N TRP A 79 3.68 14.97 8.28
CA TRP A 79 3.13 13.73 8.83
C TRP A 79 1.72 13.46 8.32
N GLN A 80 0.85 14.49 8.35
CA GLN A 80 -0.53 14.36 7.85
C GLN A 80 -0.55 13.96 6.37
N HIS A 81 0.25 14.60 5.52
CA HIS A 81 0.30 14.26 4.10
C HIS A 81 0.78 12.84 3.86
N LEU A 82 1.86 12.40 4.52
CA LEU A 82 2.37 11.04 4.36
C LEU A 82 1.39 10.00 4.89
N PHE A 83 0.81 10.23 6.07
CA PHE A 83 -0.14 9.33 6.69
C PHE A 83 -1.42 9.21 5.87
N TRP A 84 -2.00 10.32 5.39
CA TRP A 84 -3.24 10.28 4.63
C TRP A 84 -3.06 9.90 3.16
N PHE A 85 -1.87 10.08 2.60
CA PHE A 85 -1.51 9.47 1.30
C PHE A 85 -1.62 7.95 1.37
N PHE A 86 -1.35 7.33 2.51
CA PHE A 86 -1.62 5.93 2.78
C PHE A 86 -3.09 5.68 3.18
N GLY A 87 -3.62 6.46 4.13
CA GLY A 87 -4.88 6.16 4.81
C GLY A 87 -6.11 6.18 3.88
N HIS A 88 -6.13 7.06 2.87
CA HIS A 88 -7.25 7.05 1.92
C HIS A 88 -7.20 5.85 0.96
N PRO A 89 -6.06 5.48 0.35
CA PRO A 89 -5.93 4.19 -0.34
C PRO A 89 -6.24 2.96 0.52
N GLU A 90 -5.85 2.95 1.80
CA GLU A 90 -6.09 1.82 2.70
C GLU A 90 -7.57 1.46 2.79
N VAL A 91 -8.45 2.46 2.92
CA VAL A 91 -9.90 2.19 3.01
C VAL A 91 -10.45 1.56 1.73
N TYR A 92 -9.87 1.84 0.55
CA TYR A 92 -10.24 1.15 -0.69
C TYR A 92 -9.62 -0.24 -0.81
N ILE A 93 -8.40 -0.43 -0.32
CA ILE A 93 -7.75 -1.75 -0.26
C ILE A 93 -8.60 -2.72 0.55
N LEU A 94 -9.23 -2.23 1.64
CA LEU A 94 -10.16 -3.01 2.43
C LEU A 94 -11.50 -3.22 1.71
N ALA A 95 -12.03 -2.23 1.00
CA ALA A 95 -13.37 -2.30 0.40
C ALA A 95 -13.44 -3.08 -0.93
N LEU A 96 -12.47 -2.91 -1.84
CA LEU A 96 -12.52 -3.43 -3.21
C LEU A 96 -12.73 -4.95 -3.30
N PRO A 97 -12.07 -5.79 -2.49
CA PRO A 97 -12.30 -7.24 -2.54
C PRO A 97 -13.73 -7.66 -2.19
N PHE A 98 -14.47 -6.87 -1.39
CA PHE A 98 -15.87 -7.16 -1.04
C PHE A 98 -16.88 -6.71 -2.11
N PHE A 99 -16.46 -5.92 -3.08
CA PHE A 99 -17.30 -5.51 -4.21
C PHE A 99 -17.23 -6.48 -5.41
N GLY A 100 -16.38 -7.51 -5.33
CA GLY A 100 -16.11 -8.45 -6.43
C GLY A 100 -16.56 -9.87 -6.16
#